data_AF-A0A935AF54-F1
#
_entry.id   AF-A0A935AF54-F1
#
_cell.length_a   1.000
_cell.length_b   1.000
_cell.length_c   1.000
_cell.angle_alpha   90.00
_cell.angle_beta   90.00
_cell.angle_gamma   90.00
#
_symmetry.space_group_name_H-M   'P 1'
#
loop_
_entity.id
_entity.type
_entity.pdbx_description
1 polymer ?
#
loop_
_entity_poly.entity_id
_entity_poly.type
_entity_poly.pdbx_seq_one_letter_code
_entity_poly.pdbx_strand_id
1 'polypeptide(L)'
;MKNLKSIIITGWFFCLSLGVNATSPLKTDLFLAACTSPVAAYEMHVNNVRAKLYSGGHLFNKGGNEGNYITPASVSIPVSAIYRAGVWMGGMDRAGSIKVSATTYSYDGSDFYTGPLDILGTTEATVCDQWDKIFTVKGSNIMQHIQNYKEALENQTGLSCNDISDDILYWPAQGNPYFEEKYGWKLPDQPLANYFDENDDGYYDPCLGDYPIIDNASCANGIYKIPAEINFFIFNDAGGPQTFTKQAKLQMEFQVSAFAYNTTNELNDMTFYQYKLISKAPEDLIDCYFSWWIDPDLGCNDDDYVGCNPELGMAYIYNEDAIDGEKSTCGGINAYKDEIPMIGLNFVQGPKVVKVFKRDANGNIMYDADGKKILIDPEPFTGDADTLVIGQMSSFMSYYGNSTWIPNLSKELGIYRQMKGLWADGSPLTIGQNGYNPGSVDTTKFLFLMTQTIQMDGLCVQQICQIITIVS
;
A
#
# COMPACT_ATOMS: atom_id res chain seq x y z
N MET A 1 6.35 -6.62 49.52
CA MET A 1 5.12 -6.06 50.12
C MET A 1 4.00 -6.24 49.10
N LYS A 2 3.17 -7.27 49.31
CA LYS A 2 1.70 -7.22 49.58
C LYS A 2 0.88 -6.85 48.33
N ASN A 3 -0.07 -7.61 47.80
CA ASN A 3 -0.78 -8.86 48.13
C ASN A 3 -1.47 -9.33 46.82
N LEU A 4 -1.41 -10.61 46.43
CA LEU A 4 -2.44 -11.66 46.63
C LEU A 4 -3.90 -11.28 46.31
N LYS A 5 -4.55 -12.05 45.41
CA LYS A 5 -5.64 -12.97 45.76
C LYS A 5 -6.00 -13.91 44.60
N SER A 6 -5.44 -15.12 44.66
CA SER A 6 -6.07 -16.33 44.11
C SER A 6 -7.41 -16.58 44.82
N ILE A 7 -8.43 -16.99 44.07
CA ILE A 7 -9.68 -17.52 44.60
C ILE A 7 -9.59 -19.04 44.57
N ILE A 8 -9.63 -19.65 45.75
CA ILE A 8 -9.84 -21.08 45.97
C ILE A 8 -11.36 -21.28 46.09
N ILE A 9 -11.94 -22.11 45.22
CA ILE A 9 -13.27 -22.68 45.44
C ILE A 9 -13.08 -24.15 45.80
N THR A 10 -13.28 -24.45 47.07
CA THR A 10 -13.42 -25.80 47.61
C THR A 10 -14.84 -26.30 47.30
N GLY A 11 -14.95 -27.35 46.47
CA GLY A 11 -16.21 -28.00 46.11
C GLY A 11 -16.12 -29.51 46.32
N TRP A 12 -17.08 -30.06 47.05
CA TRP A 12 -17.10 -31.41 47.60
C TRP A 12 -17.19 -32.52 46.53
N PHE A 13 -16.40 -33.59 46.70
CA PHE A 13 -16.57 -34.83 45.94
C PHE A 13 -17.77 -35.61 46.50
N PHE A 14 -18.86 -35.69 45.72
CA PHE A 14 -19.87 -36.74 45.87
C PHE A 14 -19.80 -37.65 44.64
N CYS A 15 -19.35 -38.88 44.85
CA CYS A 15 -19.43 -39.92 43.83
C CYS A 15 -20.82 -40.56 43.91
N LEU A 16 -21.70 -40.22 42.98
CA LEU A 16 -22.95 -40.95 42.74
C LEU A 16 -22.93 -41.43 41.30
N SER A 17 -22.74 -42.74 41.11
CA SER A 17 -22.84 -43.38 39.79
C SER A 17 -24.30 -43.64 39.45
N LEU A 18 -24.87 -42.86 38.53
CA LEU A 18 -26.05 -43.26 37.77
C LEU A 18 -25.87 -42.80 36.33
N GLY A 19 -25.77 -43.78 35.42
CA GLY A 19 -25.56 -43.55 34.00
C GLY A 19 -26.78 -42.92 33.33
N VAL A 20 -26.54 -41.87 32.57
CA VAL A 20 -27.40 -41.42 31.48
C VAL A 20 -26.47 -40.87 30.38
N ASN A 21 -26.63 -41.35 29.16
CA ASN A 21 -25.94 -40.84 27.97
C ASN A 21 -26.25 -39.35 27.79
N ALA A 22 -25.34 -38.47 28.22
CA ALA A 22 -25.35 -37.07 27.83
C ALA A 22 -24.41 -36.90 26.65
N THR A 23 -24.97 -36.83 25.44
CA THR A 23 -24.28 -36.23 24.30
C THR A 23 -23.87 -34.82 24.71
N SER A 24 -22.57 -34.54 24.71
CA SER A 24 -22.04 -33.18 24.85
C SER A 24 -22.78 -32.26 23.87
N PRO A 25 -23.25 -31.07 24.28
CA PRO A 25 -23.68 -30.09 23.30
C PRO A 25 -22.48 -29.85 22.39
N LEU A 26 -22.67 -30.07 21.09
CA LEU A 26 -21.75 -29.58 20.08
C LEU A 26 -21.49 -28.13 20.43
N LYS A 27 -20.22 -27.82 20.74
CA LYS A 27 -19.71 -26.46 20.64
C LYS A 27 -20.00 -26.08 19.20
N THR A 28 -21.06 -25.32 18.97
CA THR A 28 -21.20 -24.58 17.74
C THR A 28 -20.10 -23.53 17.83
N ASP A 29 -18.89 -23.92 17.43
CA ASP A 29 -17.90 -22.95 17.00
C ASP A 29 -18.62 -22.21 15.87
N LEU A 30 -19.07 -20.99 16.19
CA LEU A 30 -19.59 -20.08 15.20
C LEU A 30 -18.40 -19.80 14.27
N PHE A 31 -18.26 -20.62 13.23
CA PHE A 31 -17.32 -20.37 12.16
C PHE A 31 -17.78 -19.04 11.55
N LEU A 32 -17.13 -17.95 11.96
CA LEU A 32 -17.15 -16.69 11.23
C LEU A 32 -16.86 -17.07 9.78
N ALA A 33 -17.83 -16.86 8.91
CA ALA A 33 -17.65 -17.15 7.49
C ALA A 33 -16.46 -16.34 6.99
N ALA A 34 -15.54 -17.00 6.30
CA ALA A 34 -14.42 -16.31 5.68
C ALA A 34 -14.95 -15.29 4.66
N CYS A 35 -14.23 -14.18 4.53
CA CYS A 35 -14.57 -13.15 3.58
C CYS A 35 -14.55 -13.67 2.14
N THR A 36 -15.45 -13.13 1.32
CA THR A 36 -15.48 -13.45 -0.10
C THR A 36 -14.37 -12.70 -0.85
N SER A 37 -14.08 -13.13 -2.07
CA SER A 37 -13.13 -12.43 -2.93
C SER A 37 -13.67 -11.03 -3.25
N PRO A 38 -12.90 -9.95 -3.02
CA PRO A 38 -13.37 -8.59 -3.30
C PRO A 38 -13.80 -8.42 -4.75
N VAL A 39 -14.77 -7.55 -5.06
CA VAL A 39 -15.20 -7.30 -6.45
C VAL A 39 -15.34 -5.82 -6.79
N ALA A 40 -15.40 -4.93 -5.80
CA ALA A 40 -15.53 -3.51 -6.09
C ALA A 40 -14.31 -2.97 -6.84
N ALA A 41 -14.62 -2.18 -7.87
CA ALA A 41 -13.65 -1.52 -8.72
C ALA A 41 -14.10 -0.10 -9.01
N TYR A 42 -13.13 0.78 -9.21
CA TYR A 42 -13.36 2.18 -9.57
C TYR A 42 -12.32 2.60 -10.62
N GLU A 43 -12.70 3.37 -11.62
CA GLU A 43 -11.76 3.95 -12.57
C GLU A 43 -11.54 5.43 -12.22
N MET A 44 -10.36 5.73 -11.71
CA MET A 44 -9.92 7.11 -11.51
C MET A 44 -9.62 7.71 -12.88
N HIS A 45 -10.37 8.74 -13.26
CA HIS A 45 -10.19 9.49 -14.50
C HIS A 45 -10.26 10.98 -14.18
N VAL A 46 -9.11 11.52 -13.77
CA VAL A 46 -9.03 12.83 -13.10
C VAL A 46 -8.13 13.80 -13.87
N ASN A 47 -6.99 13.30 -14.33
CA ASN A 47 -5.97 14.04 -15.05
C ASN A 47 -5.67 13.34 -16.39
N ASN A 48 -4.45 13.43 -16.91
CA ASN A 48 -4.07 12.73 -18.14
C ASN A 48 -3.86 11.21 -17.94
N VAL A 49 -4.29 10.64 -16.81
CA VAL A 49 -4.24 9.21 -16.51
C VAL A 49 -5.64 8.67 -16.22
N ARG A 50 -5.96 7.50 -16.77
CA ARG A 50 -7.03 6.62 -16.28
C ARG A 50 -6.41 5.45 -15.53
N ALA A 51 -6.80 5.25 -14.28
CA ALA A 51 -6.23 4.22 -13.42
C ALA A 51 -7.33 3.43 -12.70
N LYS A 52 -7.41 2.12 -12.98
CA LYS A 52 -8.38 1.25 -12.32
C LYS A 52 -7.89 0.78 -10.96
N LEU A 53 -8.75 0.93 -9.97
CA LEU A 53 -8.54 0.55 -8.58
C LEU A 53 -9.45 -0.63 -8.23
N TYR A 54 -8.99 -1.52 -7.36
CA TYR A 54 -9.81 -2.58 -6.79
C TYR A 54 -9.72 -2.54 -5.26
N SER A 55 -10.86 -2.72 -4.60
CA SER A 55 -11.00 -2.67 -3.14
C SER A 55 -10.11 -3.67 -2.38
N GLY A 56 -9.73 -4.77 -3.03
CA GLY A 56 -8.86 -5.83 -2.48
C GLY A 56 -7.36 -5.63 -2.73
N GLY A 57 -6.89 -4.40 -2.88
CA GLY A 57 -5.45 -4.07 -2.98
C GLY A 57 -4.77 -4.38 -4.34
N HIS A 58 -5.53 -4.86 -5.32
CA HIS A 58 -5.05 -4.98 -6.70
C HIS A 58 -5.17 -3.63 -7.41
N LEU A 59 -4.22 -3.34 -8.30
CA LEU A 59 -4.21 -2.14 -9.13
C LEU A 59 -4.16 -2.53 -10.61
N PHE A 60 -4.90 -1.77 -11.42
CA PHE A 60 -4.91 -1.74 -12.89
C PHE A 60 -5.43 -3.00 -13.59
N ASN A 61 -5.29 -4.18 -12.99
CA ASN A 61 -5.89 -5.40 -13.49
C ASN A 61 -6.18 -6.39 -12.35
N LYS A 62 -7.36 -7.01 -12.37
CA LYS A 62 -7.73 -8.13 -11.49
C LYS A 62 -8.10 -9.39 -12.28
N GLY A 63 -7.79 -9.47 -13.56
CA GLY A 63 -8.05 -10.62 -14.42
C GLY A 63 -8.29 -10.21 -15.87
N GLY A 64 -8.22 -11.17 -16.79
CA GLY A 64 -8.23 -10.91 -18.23
C GLY A 64 -6.87 -10.41 -18.72
N ASN A 65 -6.82 -9.94 -19.98
CA ASN A 65 -5.57 -9.56 -20.68
C ASN A 65 -5.42 -8.04 -20.86
N GLU A 66 -6.24 -7.23 -20.17
CA GLU A 66 -6.27 -5.78 -20.37
C GLU A 66 -5.72 -5.06 -19.14
N GLY A 67 -4.61 -4.33 -19.32
CA GLY A 67 -4.12 -3.35 -18.36
C GLY A 67 -5.00 -2.09 -18.34
N ASN A 68 -5.16 -1.46 -17.17
CA ASN A 68 -5.99 -0.27 -17.02
C ASN A 68 -5.25 0.85 -16.27
N TYR A 69 -3.95 1.02 -16.57
CA TYR A 69 -3.24 2.26 -16.28
C TYR A 69 -2.96 2.96 -17.62
N ILE A 70 -3.91 3.76 -18.08
CA ILE A 70 -3.90 4.32 -19.43
C ILE A 70 -3.43 5.77 -19.37
N THR A 71 -2.37 6.05 -20.12
CA THR A 71 -1.86 7.41 -20.35
C THR A 71 -1.38 7.50 -21.80
N PRO A 72 -1.66 8.59 -22.55
CA PRO A 72 -2.54 9.70 -22.19
C PRO A 72 -4.01 9.26 -22.04
N ALA A 73 -4.76 9.87 -21.13
CA ALA A 73 -6.14 9.47 -20.84
C ALA A 73 -7.09 9.68 -22.03
N SER A 74 -6.83 10.70 -22.85
CA SER A 74 -7.71 11.16 -23.93
C SER A 74 -7.63 10.36 -25.24
N VAL A 75 -6.77 9.34 -25.31
CA VAL A 75 -6.60 8.52 -26.53
C VAL A 75 -7.86 7.73 -26.87
N SER A 76 -8.18 7.66 -28.16
CA SER A 76 -9.35 6.93 -28.68
C SER A 76 -9.19 5.41 -28.62
N ILE A 77 -7.94 4.92 -28.74
CA ILE A 77 -7.55 3.53 -28.57
C ILE A 77 -6.67 3.48 -27.31
N PRO A 78 -7.16 2.94 -26.19
CA PRO A 78 -6.38 2.87 -24.94
C PRO A 78 -5.12 2.02 -25.10
N VAL A 79 -4.00 2.55 -24.64
CA VAL A 79 -2.74 1.83 -24.42
C VAL A 79 -2.46 1.88 -22.92
N SER A 80 -2.14 0.73 -22.32
CA SER A 80 -1.81 0.67 -20.89
C SER A 80 -0.31 0.82 -20.71
N ALA A 81 0.13 1.64 -19.75
CA ALA A 81 1.54 1.75 -19.37
C ALA A 81 1.93 0.82 -18.21
N ILE A 82 0.94 0.30 -17.48
CA ILE A 82 1.13 -0.73 -16.45
C ILE A 82 0.01 -1.75 -16.62
N TYR A 83 0.37 -3.02 -16.77
CA TYR A 83 -0.63 -4.07 -16.85
C TYR A 83 -1.29 -4.30 -15.50
N ARG A 84 -0.46 -4.49 -14.47
CA ARG A 84 -0.94 -4.84 -13.14
C ARG A 84 0.03 -4.40 -12.05
N ALA A 85 -0.52 -4.07 -10.89
CA ALA A 85 0.27 -3.90 -9.69
C ALA A 85 -0.46 -4.40 -8.43
N GLY A 86 0.30 -4.57 -7.36
CA GLY A 86 -0.16 -4.91 -6.04
C GLY A 86 0.93 -4.65 -5.00
N VAL A 87 0.62 -4.92 -3.74
CA VAL A 87 1.59 -4.73 -2.65
C VAL A 87 1.93 -6.05 -1.98
N TRP A 88 3.18 -6.15 -1.56
CA TRP A 88 3.67 -7.23 -0.70
C TRP A 88 4.11 -6.65 0.63
N MET A 89 3.83 -7.38 1.70
CA MET A 89 4.30 -7.09 3.03
C MET A 89 4.87 -8.37 3.63
N GLY A 90 6.01 -8.25 4.30
CA GLY A 90 6.63 -9.40 4.95
C GLY A 90 7.49 -8.98 6.13
N GLY A 91 7.63 -9.88 7.09
CA GLY A 91 8.45 -9.70 8.29
C GLY A 91 8.67 -11.03 8.98
N MET A 92 9.35 -11.00 10.13
CA MET A 92 9.50 -12.16 11.00
C MET A 92 8.88 -11.89 12.36
N ASP A 93 8.37 -12.94 13.01
CA ASP A 93 8.09 -12.88 14.44
C ASP A 93 9.37 -13.05 15.27
N ARG A 94 9.26 -12.86 16.59
CA ARG A 94 10.40 -13.00 17.52
C ARG A 94 10.94 -14.44 17.63
N ALA A 95 10.20 -15.43 17.14
CA ALA A 95 10.67 -16.81 17.04
C ALA A 95 11.44 -17.08 15.73
N GLY A 96 11.53 -16.10 14.83
CA GLY A 96 12.21 -16.21 13.54
C GLY A 96 11.35 -16.83 12.44
N SER A 97 10.03 -16.92 12.64
CA SER A 97 9.12 -17.42 11.60
C SER A 97 8.73 -16.29 10.66
N ILE A 98 8.84 -16.54 9.36
CA ILE A 98 8.47 -15.60 8.32
C ILE A 98 6.95 -15.53 8.21
N LYS A 99 6.42 -14.31 8.15
CA LYS A 99 5.04 -14.01 7.79
C LYS A 99 5.06 -13.09 6.57
N VAL A 100 4.30 -13.43 5.54
CA VAL A 100 4.24 -12.70 4.28
C VAL A 100 2.81 -12.72 3.77
N SER A 101 2.36 -11.58 3.27
CA SER A 101 1.09 -11.43 2.58
C SER A 101 1.35 -10.71 1.27
N ALA A 102 0.91 -11.34 0.18
CA ALA A 102 1.24 -10.89 -1.16
C ALA A 102 0.11 -11.15 -2.14
N THR A 103 0.15 -10.45 -3.25
CA THR A 103 -0.67 -10.75 -4.42
C THR A 103 0.13 -10.55 -5.70
N THR A 104 -0.20 -11.33 -6.72
CA THR A 104 0.36 -11.19 -8.07
C THR A 104 -0.78 -11.25 -9.08
N TYR A 105 -0.85 -12.33 -9.87
CA TYR A 105 -1.94 -12.61 -10.79
C TYR A 105 -3.11 -13.29 -10.07
N SER A 106 -4.33 -13.00 -10.53
CA SER A 106 -5.55 -13.48 -9.85
C SER A 106 -5.68 -15.00 -9.85
N TYR A 107 -5.12 -15.68 -10.86
CA TYR A 107 -5.17 -17.13 -10.96
C TYR A 107 -4.22 -17.83 -9.98
N ASP A 108 -3.22 -17.13 -9.45
CA ASP A 108 -2.32 -17.65 -8.42
C ASP A 108 -2.92 -17.57 -7.01
N GLY A 109 -4.05 -16.87 -6.86
CA GLY A 109 -4.68 -16.54 -5.59
C GLY A 109 -4.35 -15.13 -5.11
N SER A 110 -4.94 -14.75 -3.97
CA SER A 110 -4.69 -13.50 -3.26
C SER A 110 -4.69 -13.76 -1.76
N ASP A 111 -3.86 -13.00 -1.04
CA ASP A 111 -3.81 -13.05 0.43
C ASP A 111 -4.68 -11.96 1.08
N PHE A 112 -5.25 -11.05 0.27
CA PHE A 112 -5.99 -9.89 0.75
C PHE A 112 -7.52 -10.00 0.61
N TYR A 113 -8.21 -9.39 1.57
CA TYR A 113 -9.66 -9.28 1.73
C TYR A 113 -10.05 -7.83 2.03
N THR A 114 -11.30 -7.46 1.79
CA THR A 114 -11.79 -6.09 2.03
C THR A 114 -12.05 -5.78 3.49
N GLY A 115 -11.99 -4.50 3.81
CA GLY A 115 -12.41 -3.94 5.08
C GLY A 115 -11.36 -3.93 6.17
N PRO A 116 -11.68 -3.23 7.27
CA PRO A 116 -10.79 -3.10 8.40
C PRO A 116 -10.77 -4.36 9.26
N LEU A 117 -9.74 -4.45 10.09
CA LEU A 117 -9.63 -5.42 11.17
C LEU A 117 -10.07 -4.79 12.50
N ASP A 118 -10.65 -5.61 13.37
CA ASP A 118 -10.93 -5.23 14.74
C ASP A 118 -9.65 -5.15 15.60
N ILE A 119 -9.83 -4.85 16.90
CA ILE A 119 -8.71 -4.74 17.86
C ILE A 119 -7.97 -6.07 18.09
N LEU A 120 -8.57 -7.21 17.73
CA LEU A 120 -7.98 -8.54 17.83
C LEU A 120 -7.33 -8.98 16.51
N GLY A 121 -7.35 -8.12 15.49
CA GLY A 121 -6.83 -8.42 14.16
C GLY A 121 -7.66 -9.46 13.42
N THR A 122 -8.97 -9.45 13.63
CA THR A 122 -9.95 -10.29 12.95
C THR A 122 -11.00 -9.46 12.22
N THR A 123 -11.72 -10.10 11.31
CA THR A 123 -12.88 -9.52 10.62
C THR A 123 -13.84 -10.65 10.24
N GLU A 124 -15.00 -10.31 9.68
CA GLU A 124 -16.06 -11.25 9.32
C GLU A 124 -16.65 -10.94 7.96
N ALA A 125 -17.27 -11.93 7.32
CA ALA A 125 -17.83 -11.80 5.97
C ALA A 125 -18.73 -10.55 5.81
N THR A 126 -19.58 -10.25 6.80
CA THR A 126 -20.46 -9.07 6.74
C THR A 126 -19.68 -7.76 6.70
N VAL A 127 -18.61 -7.63 7.50
CA VAL A 127 -17.73 -6.44 7.48
C VAL A 127 -17.01 -6.35 6.14
N CYS A 128 -16.47 -7.46 5.64
CA CYS A 128 -15.81 -7.51 4.34
C CYS A 128 -16.74 -7.11 3.18
N ASP A 129 -17.99 -7.57 3.17
CA ASP A 129 -18.98 -7.23 2.15
C ASP A 129 -19.42 -5.75 2.26
N GLN A 130 -19.56 -5.22 3.47
CA GLN A 130 -19.86 -3.80 3.72
C GLN A 130 -18.75 -2.87 3.21
N TRP A 131 -17.50 -3.30 3.37
CA TRP A 131 -16.30 -2.55 2.99
C TRP A 131 -15.73 -2.93 1.62
N ASP A 132 -16.36 -3.83 0.87
CA ASP A 132 -16.05 -4.06 -0.55
C ASP A 132 -16.56 -2.87 -1.38
N LYS A 133 -15.89 -1.73 -1.17
CA LYS A 133 -16.25 -0.39 -1.64
C LYS A 133 -14.99 0.45 -1.83
N ILE A 134 -15.09 1.40 -2.74
CA ILE A 134 -14.13 2.50 -2.88
C ILE A 134 -14.95 3.77 -2.68
N PHE A 135 -14.61 4.54 -1.65
CA PHE A 135 -15.26 5.79 -1.31
C PHE A 135 -14.52 6.93 -2.02
N THR A 136 -15.23 7.73 -2.80
CA THR A 136 -14.62 8.78 -3.62
C THR A 136 -15.14 10.14 -3.21
N VAL A 137 -14.24 11.11 -3.10
CA VAL A 137 -14.57 12.53 -2.91
C VAL A 137 -13.88 13.39 -3.96
N LYS A 138 -14.61 14.35 -4.52
CA LYS A 138 -14.07 15.31 -5.50
C LYS A 138 -13.46 16.52 -4.78
N GLY A 139 -12.28 16.95 -5.22
CA GLY A 139 -11.62 18.15 -4.70
C GLY A 139 -12.47 19.42 -4.88
N SER A 140 -13.24 19.52 -5.96
CA SER A 140 -14.17 20.63 -6.18
C SER A 140 -15.25 20.71 -5.10
N ASN A 141 -15.75 19.57 -4.65
CA ASN A 141 -16.76 19.51 -3.59
C ASN A 141 -16.15 19.93 -2.25
N ILE A 142 -14.94 19.46 -1.94
CA ILE A 142 -14.20 19.85 -0.73
C ILE A 142 -13.98 21.37 -0.71
N MET A 143 -13.50 21.95 -1.81
CA MET A 143 -13.28 23.40 -1.91
C MET A 143 -14.58 24.19 -1.76
N GLN A 144 -15.68 23.73 -2.37
CA GLN A 144 -16.98 24.38 -2.22
C GLN A 144 -17.49 24.30 -0.79
N HIS A 145 -17.32 23.16 -0.11
CA HIS A 145 -17.71 22.98 1.28
C HIS A 145 -16.94 23.92 2.21
N ILE A 146 -15.62 24.00 2.06
CA ILE A 146 -14.76 24.95 2.81
C ILE A 146 -15.25 26.39 2.60
N GLN A 147 -15.60 26.76 1.38
CA GLN A 147 -16.09 28.10 1.08
C GLN A 147 -17.46 28.37 1.73
N ASN A 148 -18.39 27.43 1.62
CA ASN A 148 -19.72 27.54 2.24
C ASN A 148 -19.62 27.67 3.76
N TYR A 149 -18.73 26.90 4.39
CA TYR A 149 -18.51 26.95 5.84
C TYR A 149 -17.96 28.32 6.26
N LYS A 150 -16.96 28.85 5.54
CA LYS A 150 -16.41 30.20 5.81
C LYS A 150 -17.48 31.28 5.67
N GLU A 151 -18.28 31.23 4.61
CA GLU A 151 -19.38 32.19 4.42
C GLU A 151 -20.43 32.09 5.53
N ALA A 152 -20.74 30.88 6.00
CA ALA A 152 -21.65 30.66 7.11
C ALA A 152 -21.13 31.24 8.44
N LEU A 153 -19.82 31.13 8.70
CA LEU A 153 -19.16 31.74 9.85
C LEU A 153 -19.17 33.27 9.76
N GLU A 154 -18.84 33.83 8.60
CA GLU A 154 -18.85 35.28 8.37
C GLU A 154 -20.25 35.89 8.54
N ASN A 155 -21.28 35.19 8.06
CA ASN A 155 -22.67 35.64 8.13
C ASN A 155 -23.38 35.25 9.45
N GLN A 156 -22.73 34.48 10.34
CA GLN A 156 -23.30 33.98 11.60
C GLN A 156 -24.61 33.18 11.41
N THR A 157 -24.77 32.51 10.27
CA THR A 157 -26.00 31.77 9.93
C THR A 157 -25.90 30.27 10.22
N GLY A 158 -24.69 29.75 10.50
CA GLY A 158 -24.42 28.32 10.59
C GLY A 158 -24.45 27.63 9.22
N LEU A 159 -23.74 26.51 9.07
CA LEU A 159 -23.75 25.73 7.84
C LEU A 159 -24.98 24.81 7.82
N SER A 160 -25.69 24.76 6.69
CA SER A 160 -26.80 23.84 6.50
C SER A 160 -26.29 22.50 5.95
N CYS A 161 -26.53 21.41 6.70
CA CYS A 161 -26.14 20.05 6.31
C CYS A 161 -26.70 19.62 4.95
N ASN A 162 -27.86 20.16 4.55
CA ASN A 162 -28.53 19.81 3.30
C ASN A 162 -27.78 20.32 2.06
N ASP A 163 -26.87 21.29 2.24
CA ASP A 163 -26.07 21.88 1.16
C ASP A 163 -24.70 21.20 1.00
N ILE A 164 -24.43 20.18 1.82
CA ILE A 164 -23.19 19.39 1.77
C ILE A 164 -23.36 18.27 0.76
N SER A 165 -22.36 18.08 -0.10
CA SER A 165 -22.37 17.02 -1.10
C SER A 165 -22.24 15.63 -0.44
N ASP A 166 -22.90 14.64 -1.04
CA ASP A 166 -22.91 13.25 -0.58
C ASP A 166 -21.52 12.64 -0.30
N ASP A 167 -20.52 12.98 -1.10
CA ASP A 167 -19.16 12.46 -0.97
C ASP A 167 -18.39 13.03 0.22
N ILE A 168 -18.86 14.16 0.78
CA ILE A 168 -18.37 14.75 2.02
C ILE A 168 -19.26 14.27 3.17
N LEU A 169 -20.57 14.45 3.05
CA LEU A 169 -21.53 14.14 4.11
C LEU A 169 -21.39 12.68 4.61
N TYR A 170 -21.14 11.75 3.69
CA TYR A 170 -21.06 10.33 4.00
C TYR A 170 -19.64 9.75 3.90
N TRP A 171 -18.61 10.60 4.01
CA TRP A 171 -17.21 10.15 4.00
C TRP A 171 -16.93 9.18 5.17
N PRO A 172 -16.23 8.04 4.96
CA PRO A 172 -16.04 7.00 5.96
C PRO A 172 -14.93 7.35 6.99
N ALA A 173 -14.95 8.57 7.51
CA ALA A 173 -14.07 9.03 8.57
C ALA A 173 -14.61 8.66 9.95
N GLN A 174 -13.72 8.59 10.95
CA GLN A 174 -14.08 8.15 12.29
C GLN A 174 -15.23 8.97 12.87
N GLY A 175 -16.27 8.29 13.34
CA GLY A 175 -17.38 8.93 14.04
C GLY A 175 -18.41 9.64 13.18
N ASN A 176 -18.35 9.56 11.84
CA ASN A 176 -19.33 10.22 10.97
C ASN A 176 -20.79 9.85 11.35
N PRO A 177 -21.60 10.79 11.87
CA PRO A 177 -22.95 10.51 12.32
C PRO A 177 -23.94 10.28 11.17
N TYR A 178 -23.62 10.72 9.95
CA TYR A 178 -24.47 10.63 8.78
C TYR A 178 -24.24 9.33 7.98
N PHE A 179 -23.12 8.65 8.20
CA PHE A 179 -22.73 7.47 7.41
C PHE A 179 -23.77 6.35 7.43
N GLU A 180 -24.32 6.03 8.60
CA GLU A 180 -25.29 4.94 8.77
C GLU A 180 -26.58 5.19 7.99
N GLU A 181 -27.00 6.46 7.81
CA GLU A 181 -28.19 6.82 7.05
C GLU A 181 -28.08 6.36 5.59
N LYS A 182 -26.92 6.57 4.97
CA LYS A 182 -26.69 6.20 3.57
C LYS A 182 -26.40 4.71 3.37
N TYR A 183 -25.58 4.14 4.24
CA TYR A 183 -25.05 2.79 4.01
C TYR A 183 -25.78 1.70 4.78
N GLY A 184 -26.59 2.05 5.79
CA GLY A 184 -27.36 1.10 6.59
C GLY A 184 -26.53 0.27 7.56
N TRP A 185 -25.29 0.68 7.86
CA TRP A 185 -24.41 0.06 8.84
C TRP A 185 -23.50 1.10 9.49
N LYS A 186 -22.97 0.77 10.68
CA LYS A 186 -22.18 1.67 11.50
C LYS A 186 -20.69 1.54 11.23
N LEU A 187 -19.99 2.67 11.16
CA LEU A 187 -18.53 2.67 11.15
C LEU A 187 -17.98 2.04 12.44
N PRO A 188 -16.88 1.27 12.36
CA PRO A 188 -16.20 0.81 13.55
C PRO A 188 -15.59 1.99 14.31
N ASP A 189 -15.50 1.87 15.64
CA ASP A 189 -14.85 2.87 16.50
C ASP A 189 -13.33 2.75 16.43
N GLN A 190 -12.76 3.24 15.34
CA GLN A 190 -11.32 3.33 15.10
C GLN A 190 -10.99 4.39 14.04
N PRO A 191 -9.73 4.84 13.94
CA PRO A 191 -9.31 5.73 12.86
C PRO A 191 -9.47 5.08 11.48
N LEU A 192 -10.17 5.76 10.58
CA LEU A 192 -10.44 5.31 9.20
C LEU A 192 -9.88 6.34 8.21
N ALA A 193 -10.68 6.79 7.24
CA ALA A 193 -10.28 7.81 6.29
C ALA A 193 -9.89 9.11 7.01
N ASN A 194 -8.85 9.78 6.50
CA ASN A 194 -8.38 11.05 7.07
C ASN A 194 -9.37 12.18 6.76
N TYR A 195 -9.42 13.15 7.68
CA TYR A 195 -10.24 14.35 7.59
C TYR A 195 -9.58 15.48 8.37
N PHE A 196 -9.92 16.71 8.00
CA PHE A 196 -9.64 17.90 8.77
C PHE A 196 -10.75 18.08 9.80
N ASP A 197 -10.35 18.16 11.06
CA ASP A 197 -11.22 18.37 12.22
C ASP A 197 -11.19 19.87 12.56
N GLU A 198 -12.29 20.57 12.28
CA GLU A 198 -12.37 22.03 12.45
C GLU A 198 -12.54 22.43 13.92
N ASN A 199 -13.14 21.57 14.75
CA ASN A 199 -13.46 21.87 16.14
C ASN A 199 -12.56 21.13 17.16
N ASP A 200 -11.61 20.33 16.69
CA ASP A 200 -10.67 19.51 17.46
C ASP A 200 -11.36 18.52 18.43
N ASP A 201 -12.56 18.02 18.09
CA ASP A 201 -13.30 17.09 18.95
C ASP A 201 -12.94 15.60 18.75
N GLY A 202 -12.20 15.29 17.70
CA GLY A 202 -11.73 13.95 17.37
C GLY A 202 -12.73 13.08 16.61
N TYR A 203 -13.82 13.64 16.10
CA TYR A 203 -14.83 12.96 15.28
C TYR A 203 -15.11 13.75 14.00
N TYR A 204 -15.55 13.06 12.94
CA TYR A 204 -15.90 13.70 11.70
C TYR A 204 -17.36 14.18 11.71
N ASP A 205 -17.57 15.50 11.74
CA ASP A 205 -18.87 16.14 11.53
C ASP A 205 -18.78 17.22 10.43
N PRO A 206 -19.17 16.89 9.19
CA PRO A 206 -19.10 17.85 8.10
C PRO A 206 -20.07 19.04 8.29
N CYS A 207 -21.11 18.92 9.11
CA CYS A 207 -21.96 20.07 9.42
C CYS A 207 -21.30 21.09 10.35
N LEU A 208 -20.23 20.69 11.04
CA LEU A 208 -19.39 21.55 11.88
C LEU A 208 -18.15 22.07 11.14
N GLY A 209 -18.00 21.76 9.85
CA GLY A 209 -16.94 22.29 8.99
C GLY A 209 -15.87 21.27 8.60
N ASP A 210 -16.00 20.02 9.02
CA ASP A 210 -14.99 18.99 8.72
C ASP A 210 -15.02 18.53 7.26
N TYR A 211 -13.84 18.24 6.70
CA TYR A 211 -13.74 17.78 5.31
C TYR A 211 -12.63 16.76 5.08
N PRO A 212 -12.75 15.90 4.06
CA PRO A 212 -11.72 14.92 3.73
C PRO A 212 -10.37 15.54 3.35
N ILE A 213 -9.28 14.93 3.80
CA ILE A 213 -7.89 15.33 3.46
C ILE A 213 -7.00 14.10 3.25
N ILE A 214 -5.82 14.29 2.65
CA ILE A 214 -4.81 13.23 2.54
C ILE A 214 -3.99 13.08 3.83
N ASP A 215 -3.59 14.20 4.47
CA ASP A 215 -2.88 14.17 5.74
C ASP A 215 -3.16 15.40 6.62
N ASN A 216 -3.02 15.25 7.95
CA ASN A 216 -3.16 16.36 8.90
C ASN A 216 -1.96 17.34 8.84
N ALA A 217 -0.88 17.00 8.12
CA ALA A 217 0.29 17.87 7.95
C ALA A 217 0.05 19.00 6.92
N SER A 218 -1.06 18.94 6.19
CA SER A 218 -1.45 19.93 5.18
C SER A 218 -1.81 21.32 5.73
N CYS A 219 -1.80 21.53 7.05
CA CYS A 219 -2.39 22.72 7.69
C CYS A 219 -1.46 23.95 7.81
N ALA A 220 -0.33 24.02 7.11
CA ALA A 220 0.54 25.20 7.25
C ALA A 220 0.18 26.37 6.32
N ASN A 221 -0.33 26.15 5.08
CA ASN A 221 -0.68 27.25 4.14
C ASN A 221 -1.35 26.78 2.82
N GLY A 222 -2.59 26.28 2.84
CA GLY A 222 -3.48 26.53 1.70
C GLY A 222 -4.29 25.38 1.11
N ILE A 223 -5.46 25.79 0.62
CA ILE A 223 -6.40 25.09 -0.27
C ILE A 223 -5.69 24.40 -1.47
N TYR A 224 -4.48 24.84 -1.83
CA TYR A 224 -3.66 24.33 -2.92
C TYR A 224 -3.17 22.87 -2.79
N LYS A 225 -3.41 22.20 -1.66
CA LYS A 225 -3.03 20.79 -1.45
C LYS A 225 -4.16 19.78 -1.68
N ILE A 226 -5.40 20.24 -1.86
CA ILE A 226 -6.56 19.36 -2.07
C ILE A 226 -6.45 18.69 -3.45
N PRO A 227 -6.32 17.36 -3.54
CA PRO A 227 -6.32 16.66 -4.82
C PRO A 227 -7.64 16.86 -5.57
N ALA A 228 -7.60 16.71 -6.89
CA ALA A 228 -8.83 16.81 -7.69
C ALA A 228 -9.81 15.66 -7.37
N GLU A 229 -9.30 14.53 -6.89
CA GLU A 229 -10.09 13.41 -6.40
C GLU A 229 -9.29 12.60 -5.37
N ILE A 230 -9.98 12.10 -4.34
CA ILE A 230 -9.45 11.13 -3.37
C ILE A 230 -10.35 9.90 -3.36
N ASN A 231 -9.73 8.73 -3.52
CA ASN A 231 -10.36 7.42 -3.46
C ASN A 231 -9.83 6.66 -2.25
N PHE A 232 -10.71 6.35 -1.30
CA PHE A 232 -10.37 5.64 -0.07
C PHE A 232 -10.94 4.23 -0.06
N PHE A 233 -10.11 3.25 0.29
CA PHE A 233 -10.54 1.87 0.51
C PHE A 233 -9.63 1.19 1.52
N ILE A 234 -10.16 0.13 2.15
CA ILE A 234 -9.44 -0.65 3.16
C ILE A 234 -9.41 -2.11 2.74
N PHE A 235 -8.24 -2.73 2.87
CA PHE A 235 -8.09 -4.18 2.77
C PHE A 235 -7.18 -4.70 3.88
N ASN A 236 -7.19 -6.01 4.09
CA ASN A 236 -6.46 -6.69 5.13
C ASN A 236 -6.02 -8.09 4.68
N ASP A 237 -5.13 -8.72 5.45
CA ASP A 237 -4.64 -10.07 5.16
C ASP A 237 -5.19 -11.17 6.09
N ALA A 238 -6.24 -10.85 6.85
CA ALA A 238 -6.75 -11.66 7.96
C ALA A 238 -8.25 -11.99 7.89
N GLY A 239 -8.94 -11.63 6.80
CA GLY A 239 -10.35 -11.94 6.54
C GLY A 239 -10.64 -13.37 6.10
N GLY A 240 -9.61 -14.15 5.80
CA GLY A 240 -9.77 -15.55 5.40
C GLY A 240 -8.43 -16.25 5.17
N PRO A 241 -8.45 -17.48 4.63
CA PRO A 241 -7.24 -18.23 4.30
C PRO A 241 -6.44 -17.58 3.17
N GLN A 242 -5.17 -17.28 3.40
CA GLN A 242 -4.26 -16.80 2.36
C GLN A 242 -4.09 -17.85 1.26
N THR A 243 -4.46 -17.51 0.02
CA THR A 243 -4.48 -18.48 -1.09
C THR A 243 -3.22 -18.45 -1.95
N PHE A 244 -2.50 -17.32 -1.94
CA PHE A 244 -1.29 -17.14 -2.74
C PHE A 244 -0.04 -17.66 -2.00
N THR A 245 0.26 -17.10 -0.83
CA THR A 245 1.42 -17.51 0.00
C THR A 245 1.12 -18.75 0.84
N LYS A 246 -0.14 -18.94 1.25
CA LYS A 246 -0.60 -20.07 2.09
C LYS A 246 0.07 -20.11 3.48
N GLN A 247 0.42 -18.95 4.02
CA GLN A 247 1.13 -18.82 5.29
C GLN A 247 0.26 -18.27 6.43
N ALA A 248 0.89 -18.13 7.59
CA ALA A 248 0.32 -17.39 8.70
C ALA A 248 0.21 -15.90 8.33
N LYS A 249 -1.01 -15.38 8.52
CA LYS A 249 -1.35 -13.96 8.36
C LYS A 249 -0.49 -13.04 9.24
N LEU A 250 -0.18 -11.87 8.71
CA LEU A 250 0.44 -10.76 9.45
C LEU A 250 -0.55 -10.12 10.42
N GLN A 251 -1.86 -10.19 10.15
CA GLN A 251 -2.88 -9.38 10.81
C GLN A 251 -2.65 -7.88 10.56
N MET A 252 -2.43 -7.55 9.29
CA MET A 252 -2.18 -6.21 8.81
C MET A 252 -3.41 -5.66 8.11
N GLU A 253 -3.79 -4.44 8.48
CA GLU A 253 -4.76 -3.61 7.78
C GLU A 253 -4.02 -2.57 6.93
N PHE A 254 -4.51 -2.38 5.71
CA PHE A 254 -4.02 -1.43 4.72
C PHE A 254 -5.15 -0.45 4.43
N GLN A 255 -5.00 0.78 4.91
CA GLN A 255 -5.88 1.89 4.53
C GLN A 255 -5.20 2.65 3.38
N VAL A 256 -5.88 2.76 2.24
CA VAL A 256 -5.31 3.34 1.02
C VAL A 256 -6.10 4.57 0.60
N SER A 257 -5.37 5.66 0.39
CA SER A 257 -5.87 6.86 -0.29
C SER A 257 -5.17 6.96 -1.65
N ALA A 258 -5.90 6.65 -2.72
CA ALA A 258 -5.46 6.86 -4.09
C ALA A 258 -5.99 8.20 -4.62
N PHE A 259 -5.11 9.06 -5.13
CA PHE A 259 -5.48 10.42 -5.51
C PHE A 259 -4.68 10.93 -6.70
N ALA A 260 -5.20 11.98 -7.34
CA ALA A 260 -4.55 12.65 -8.45
C ALA A 260 -4.82 14.15 -8.42
N TYR A 261 -3.89 14.92 -8.98
CA TYR A 261 -4.05 16.35 -9.19
C TYR A 261 -4.38 16.61 -10.66
N ASN A 262 -5.26 17.58 -10.91
CA ASN A 262 -5.55 18.08 -12.25
C ASN A 262 -4.83 19.43 -12.40
N THR A 263 -3.71 19.43 -13.12
CA THR A 263 -2.81 20.57 -13.26
C THR A 263 -2.43 20.77 -14.73
N THR A 264 -1.69 21.82 -15.03
CA THR A 264 -1.13 22.05 -16.39
C THR A 264 0.35 21.65 -16.49
N ASN A 265 0.91 21.04 -15.45
CA ASN A 265 2.31 20.61 -15.37
C ASN A 265 2.38 19.08 -15.27
N GLU A 266 3.57 18.55 -15.01
CA GLU A 266 3.86 17.11 -15.02
C GLU A 266 3.07 16.31 -13.97
N LEU A 267 2.50 16.95 -12.92
CA LEU A 267 1.59 16.28 -11.97
C LEU A 267 0.30 15.80 -12.65
N ASN A 268 -0.04 16.38 -13.81
CA ASN A 268 -1.19 15.97 -14.61
C ASN A 268 -1.01 14.58 -15.24
N ASP A 269 0.21 14.04 -15.26
CA ASP A 269 0.55 12.71 -15.76
C ASP A 269 0.85 11.71 -14.64
N MET A 270 0.52 12.05 -13.38
CA MET A 270 0.86 11.28 -12.19
C MET A 270 -0.37 10.84 -11.39
N THR A 271 -0.25 9.69 -10.73
CA THR A 271 -1.21 9.21 -9.74
C THR A 271 -0.45 8.87 -8.45
N PHE A 272 -1.11 9.06 -7.31
CA PHE A 272 -0.50 8.91 -5.99
C PHE A 272 -1.28 7.92 -5.15
N TYR A 273 -0.56 7.17 -4.32
CA TYR A 273 -1.12 6.13 -3.46
C TYR A 273 -0.48 6.22 -2.09
N GLN A 274 -1.24 6.68 -1.11
CA GLN A 274 -0.81 6.69 0.29
C GLN A 274 -1.28 5.40 0.96
N TYR A 275 -0.33 4.61 1.46
CA TYR A 275 -0.60 3.41 2.25
C TYR A 275 -0.35 3.68 3.72
N LYS A 276 -1.39 3.52 4.55
CA LYS A 276 -1.27 3.48 6.00
C LYS A 276 -1.38 2.03 6.45
N LEU A 277 -0.28 1.52 7.00
CA LEU A 277 -0.12 0.14 7.44
C LEU A 277 -0.37 0.05 8.95
N ILE A 278 -1.37 -0.72 9.35
CA ILE A 278 -1.79 -0.85 10.76
C ILE A 278 -1.70 -2.32 11.16
N SER A 279 -0.70 -2.63 11.98
CA SER A 279 -0.59 -3.97 12.58
C SER A 279 -1.62 -4.11 13.70
N LYS A 280 -2.45 -5.15 13.60
CA LYS A 280 -3.34 -5.63 14.68
C LYS A 280 -2.84 -6.94 15.28
N ALA A 281 -1.61 -7.36 14.94
CA ALA A 281 -1.00 -8.55 15.51
C ALA A 281 -0.74 -8.37 17.01
N PRO A 282 -0.85 -9.43 17.82
CA PRO A 282 -0.50 -9.39 19.24
C PRO A 282 1.01 -9.27 19.49
N GLU A 283 1.83 -9.56 18.48
CA GLU A 283 3.29 -9.54 18.55
C GLU A 283 3.87 -8.63 17.47
N ASP A 284 4.94 -7.92 17.82
CA ASP A 284 5.68 -7.10 16.85
C ASP A 284 6.31 -7.98 15.78
N LEU A 285 6.21 -7.52 14.53
CA LEU A 285 7.03 -8.02 13.44
C LEU A 285 8.37 -7.28 13.43
N ILE A 286 9.44 -8.04 13.23
CA ILE A 286 10.81 -7.55 13.07
C ILE A 286 11.27 -7.77 11.62
N ASP A 287 12.25 -6.97 11.17
CA ASP A 287 12.80 -7.02 9.81
C ASP A 287 11.69 -6.99 8.73
N CYS A 288 10.86 -5.96 8.82
CA CYS A 288 9.69 -5.74 7.97
C CYS A 288 10.07 -5.05 6.66
N TYR A 289 9.46 -5.51 5.56
CA TYR A 289 9.60 -4.94 4.24
C TYR A 289 8.22 -4.72 3.62
N PHE A 290 8.04 -3.58 2.97
CA PHE A 290 6.90 -3.27 2.11
C PHE A 290 7.42 -3.13 0.69
N SER A 291 6.73 -3.73 -0.28
CA SER A 291 7.15 -3.69 -1.67
C SER A 291 5.95 -3.50 -2.58
N TRP A 292 6.16 -2.79 -3.68
CA TRP A 292 5.26 -2.84 -4.82
C TRP A 292 5.69 -4.00 -5.72
N TRP A 293 4.74 -4.87 -6.03
CA TRP A 293 4.86 -5.82 -7.13
C TRP A 293 4.17 -5.23 -8.34
N ILE A 294 4.90 -5.13 -9.44
CA ILE A 294 4.44 -4.50 -10.67
C ILE A 294 4.79 -5.44 -11.80
N ASP A 295 3.78 -5.70 -12.63
CA ASP A 295 3.94 -6.31 -13.94
C ASP A 295 3.76 -5.21 -14.98
N PRO A 296 4.87 -4.65 -15.49
CA PRO A 296 4.79 -3.65 -16.53
C PRO A 296 4.53 -4.35 -17.87
N ASP A 297 3.52 -3.84 -18.59
CA ASP A 297 3.37 -4.03 -20.04
C ASP A 297 3.19 -2.59 -20.56
N LEU A 298 4.27 -1.90 -20.91
CA LEU A 298 4.27 -0.51 -21.36
C LEU A 298 3.83 -0.44 -22.82
N GLY A 299 2.55 -0.77 -23.05
CA GLY A 299 2.03 -1.06 -24.38
C GLY A 299 2.32 -2.51 -24.74
N CYS A 300 3.34 -2.76 -25.56
CA CYS A 300 3.81 -4.11 -25.87
C CYS A 300 4.75 -4.62 -24.78
N ASN A 301 4.45 -5.82 -24.28
CA ASN A 301 5.25 -6.47 -23.25
C ASN A 301 6.53 -7.14 -23.79
N ASP A 302 6.72 -7.22 -25.10
CA ASP A 302 7.80 -8.03 -25.72
C ASP A 302 9.15 -7.30 -25.74
N ASP A 303 9.13 -5.98 -25.67
CA ASP A 303 10.28 -5.07 -25.77
C ASP A 303 10.43 -4.15 -24.54
N ASP A 304 9.87 -4.56 -23.40
CA ASP A 304 9.93 -3.82 -22.14
C ASP A 304 11.19 -4.11 -21.31
N TYR A 305 11.87 -3.04 -20.91
CA TYR A 305 13.04 -3.08 -20.04
C TYR A 305 12.80 -2.27 -18.78
N VAL A 306 13.44 -2.69 -17.68
CA VAL A 306 13.32 -2.04 -16.37
C VAL A 306 14.67 -1.62 -15.82
N GLY A 307 14.68 -0.46 -15.18
CA GLY A 307 15.84 0.07 -14.48
C GLY A 307 15.46 0.78 -13.20
N CYS A 308 16.46 1.24 -12.45
CA CYS A 308 16.22 2.03 -11.26
C CYS A 308 17.30 3.09 -11.05
N ASN A 309 16.91 4.16 -10.36
CA ASN A 309 17.80 5.17 -9.80
C ASN A 309 17.65 5.12 -8.27
N PRO A 310 18.60 4.47 -7.55
CA PRO A 310 18.53 4.33 -6.10
C PRO A 310 18.59 5.66 -5.35
N GLU A 311 19.31 6.66 -5.87
CA GLU A 311 19.45 7.98 -5.23
C GLU A 311 18.10 8.73 -5.20
N LEU A 312 17.28 8.53 -6.23
CA LEU A 312 15.93 9.10 -6.32
C LEU A 312 14.84 8.17 -5.75
N GLY A 313 15.20 6.95 -5.31
CA GLY A 313 14.22 5.95 -4.87
C GLY A 313 13.24 5.54 -5.97
N MET A 314 13.67 5.58 -7.23
CA MET A 314 12.81 5.46 -8.41
C MET A 314 13.13 4.20 -9.22
N ALA A 315 12.11 3.49 -9.66
CA ALA A 315 12.18 2.52 -10.75
C ALA A 315 11.61 3.15 -12.03
N TYR A 316 12.06 2.70 -13.19
CA TYR A 316 11.55 3.17 -14.47
C TYR A 316 11.46 2.02 -15.47
N ILE A 317 10.45 2.09 -16.35
CA ILE A 317 10.24 1.17 -17.47
C ILE A 317 10.37 1.96 -18.76
N TYR A 318 11.03 1.35 -19.74
CA TYR A 318 11.35 1.93 -21.02
C TYR A 318 11.39 0.85 -22.09
N ASN A 319 11.13 1.25 -23.33
CA ASN A 319 11.12 0.37 -24.50
C ASN A 319 12.55 0.06 -24.99
N GLU A 320 12.75 -1.10 -25.60
CA GLU A 320 14.03 -1.52 -26.18
C GLU A 320 14.57 -0.53 -27.21
N ASP A 321 13.67 -0.04 -28.06
CA ASP A 321 13.99 0.86 -29.17
C ASP A 321 12.93 1.97 -29.34
N ALA A 322 12.97 2.66 -30.48
CA ALA A 322 12.09 3.79 -30.78
C ALA A 322 10.69 3.39 -31.29
N ILE A 323 10.35 2.10 -31.33
CA ILE A 323 9.02 1.59 -31.69
C ILE A 323 8.55 0.58 -30.63
N ASP A 324 7.44 0.88 -29.95
CA ASP A 324 6.77 -0.07 -29.06
C ASP A 324 6.04 -1.14 -29.90
N GLY A 325 6.61 -2.35 -29.87
CA GLY A 325 6.18 -3.55 -30.60
C GLY A 325 6.42 -3.53 -32.12
N GLU A 326 6.15 -4.66 -32.79
CA GLU A 326 6.25 -4.74 -34.25
C GLU A 326 4.95 -4.26 -34.95
N LYS A 327 5.00 -3.11 -35.65
CA LYS A 327 3.92 -2.62 -36.53
C LYS A 327 2.52 -2.62 -35.89
N SER A 328 2.36 -1.83 -34.83
CA SER A 328 1.07 -1.34 -34.28
C SER A 328 0.21 -2.27 -33.42
N THR A 329 0.60 -3.54 -33.24
CA THR A 329 -0.06 -4.45 -32.28
C THR A 329 0.91 -5.49 -31.73
N CYS A 330 0.81 -5.78 -30.44
CA CYS A 330 1.59 -6.78 -29.73
C CYS A 330 0.67 -7.95 -29.35
N GLY A 331 0.56 -8.97 -30.20
CA GLY A 331 -0.35 -10.09 -29.92
C GLY A 331 -1.83 -9.74 -29.74
N GLY A 332 -2.28 -8.58 -30.26
CA GLY A 332 -3.65 -8.06 -30.07
C GLY A 332 -3.79 -7.02 -28.95
N ILE A 333 -2.71 -6.70 -28.24
CA ILE A 333 -2.60 -5.58 -27.31
C ILE A 333 -2.23 -4.31 -28.10
N ASN A 334 -2.80 -3.18 -27.71
CA ASN A 334 -2.47 -1.88 -28.31
C ASN A 334 -1.09 -1.43 -27.82
N ALA A 335 -0.32 -0.82 -28.71
CA ALA A 335 1.01 -0.29 -28.44
C ALA A 335 1.07 1.22 -28.71
N TYR A 336 2.02 1.90 -28.07
CA TYR A 336 2.38 3.31 -28.24
C TYR A 336 3.03 3.62 -29.59
N LYS A 337 3.56 2.61 -30.28
CA LYS A 337 4.19 2.74 -31.61
C LYS A 337 5.40 3.68 -31.52
N ASP A 338 5.42 4.75 -32.29
CA ASP A 338 6.50 5.74 -32.36
C ASP A 338 6.39 6.86 -31.30
N GLU A 339 5.33 6.88 -30.48
CA GLU A 339 5.11 7.85 -29.40
C GLU A 339 5.35 7.21 -28.02
N ILE A 340 6.57 6.69 -27.81
CA ILE A 340 6.91 5.86 -26.66
C ILE A 340 7.02 6.69 -25.36
N PRO A 341 6.18 6.43 -24.34
CA PRO A 341 6.38 7.00 -23.02
C PRO A 341 7.45 6.23 -22.26
N MET A 342 8.06 6.86 -21.27
CA MET A 342 8.70 6.15 -20.17
C MET A 342 7.81 6.31 -18.94
N ILE A 343 7.68 5.26 -18.14
CA ILE A 343 6.94 5.34 -16.87
C ILE A 343 7.88 5.17 -15.68
N GLY A 344 7.73 6.06 -14.70
CA GLY A 344 8.48 6.07 -13.46
C GLY A 344 7.61 5.69 -12.27
N LEU A 345 8.17 4.92 -11.34
CA LEU A 345 7.56 4.60 -10.05
C LEU A 345 8.49 5.07 -8.94
N ASN A 346 7.97 5.81 -7.97
CA ASN A 346 8.78 6.41 -6.91
C ASN A 346 8.09 6.30 -5.55
N PHE A 347 8.87 5.94 -4.52
CA PHE A 347 8.50 6.18 -3.13
C PHE A 347 8.77 7.65 -2.76
N VAL A 348 7.83 8.55 -3.11
CA VAL A 348 7.92 9.98 -2.75
C VAL A 348 8.12 10.16 -1.24
N GLN A 349 7.44 9.33 -0.45
CA GLN A 349 7.70 9.17 0.97
C GLN A 349 7.58 7.68 1.34
N GLY A 350 8.69 7.06 1.74
CA GLY A 350 8.69 5.67 2.19
C GLY A 350 8.23 5.50 3.64
N PRO A 351 8.12 4.24 4.11
CA PRO A 351 7.72 3.94 5.48
C PRO A 351 8.72 4.51 6.49
N LYS A 352 8.26 4.79 7.71
CA LYS A 352 9.16 5.12 8.81
C LYS A 352 9.96 3.87 9.18
N VAL A 353 11.27 3.92 9.00
CA VAL A 353 12.20 2.82 9.30
C VAL A 353 12.97 3.10 10.57
N VAL A 354 13.22 2.04 11.34
CA VAL A 354 14.04 2.08 12.55
C VAL A 354 15.51 2.29 12.19
N LYS A 355 16.20 3.13 12.96
CA LYS A 355 17.64 3.35 12.88
C LYS A 355 18.24 3.40 14.28
N VAL A 356 19.50 3.02 14.38
CA VAL A 356 20.29 3.14 15.62
C VAL A 356 21.43 4.13 15.42
N PHE A 357 21.80 4.84 16.48
CA PHE A 357 22.95 5.73 16.45
C PHE A 357 24.23 4.92 16.44
N LYS A 358 25.15 5.24 15.52
CA LYS A 358 26.49 4.66 15.53
C LYS A 358 27.21 5.08 16.81
N ARG A 359 27.80 4.12 17.52
CA ARG A 359 28.55 4.37 18.76
C ARG A 359 30.02 4.01 18.62
N ASP A 360 30.88 4.72 19.33
CA ASP A 360 32.30 4.38 19.47
C ASP A 360 32.51 3.20 20.45
N ALA A 361 33.76 2.76 20.62
CA ALA A 361 34.11 1.66 21.54
C ALA A 361 33.77 1.94 23.02
N ASN A 362 33.50 3.20 23.38
CA ASN A 362 33.13 3.61 24.73
C ASN A 362 31.60 3.82 24.89
N GLY A 363 30.81 3.57 23.83
CA GLY A 363 29.36 3.71 23.81
C GLY A 363 28.83 5.12 23.48
N ASN A 364 29.70 6.08 23.15
CA ASN A 364 29.30 7.44 22.81
C ASN A 364 28.78 7.53 21.37
N ILE A 365 27.75 8.35 21.14
CA ILE A 365 27.21 8.59 19.79
C ILE A 365 28.26 9.28 18.92
N MET A 366 28.43 8.76 17.70
CA MET A 366 29.32 9.33 16.69
C MET A 366 28.61 10.38 15.83
N TYR A 367 29.39 11.35 15.37
CA TYR A 367 28.95 12.44 14.49
C TYR A 367 29.74 12.41 13.18
N ASP A 368 29.11 12.81 12.08
CA ASP A 368 29.78 13.01 10.81
C ASP A 368 30.59 14.32 10.77
N ALA A 369 31.20 14.62 9.62
CA ALA A 369 32.04 15.81 9.44
C ALA A 369 31.27 17.14 9.63
N ASP A 370 29.94 17.11 9.48
CA ASP A 370 29.06 18.27 9.61
C ASP A 370 28.44 18.36 11.02
N GLY A 371 28.81 17.47 11.94
CA GLY A 371 28.32 17.45 13.32
C GLY A 371 26.92 16.85 13.47
N LYS A 372 26.45 16.07 12.51
CA LYS A 372 25.18 15.33 12.58
C LYS A 372 25.41 13.91 13.10
N LYS A 373 24.49 13.41 13.93
CA LYS A 373 24.57 12.05 14.48
C LYS A 373 24.51 11.03 13.34
N ILE A 374 25.43 10.06 13.35
CA ILE A 374 25.47 9.01 12.34
C ILE A 374 24.42 7.95 12.68
N LEU A 375 23.56 7.64 11.72
CA LEU A 375 22.54 6.59 11.81
C LEU A 375 22.98 5.37 10.98
N ILE A 376 22.75 4.17 11.52
CA ILE A 376 22.99 2.90 10.84
C ILE A 376 21.74 2.00 10.93
N ASP A 377 21.69 0.98 10.08
CA ASP A 377 20.68 -0.08 10.21
C ASP A 377 20.89 -0.83 11.55
N PRO A 378 19.80 -1.20 12.24
CA PRO A 378 19.91 -2.05 13.41
C PRO A 378 20.49 -3.41 13.03
N GLU A 379 21.08 -4.11 14.00
CA GLU A 379 21.43 -5.51 13.76
C GLU A 379 20.16 -6.31 13.47
N PRO A 380 20.16 -7.15 12.42
CA PRO A 380 19.01 -7.99 12.11
C PRO A 380 18.56 -8.80 13.33
N PHE A 381 17.25 -8.93 13.50
CA PHE A 381 16.61 -9.68 14.58
C PHE A 381 16.77 -9.15 16.01
N THR A 382 17.41 -8.00 16.25
CA THR A 382 17.52 -7.48 17.62
C THR A 382 16.30 -6.65 18.05
N GLY A 383 15.60 -6.06 17.07
CA GLY A 383 14.51 -5.12 17.34
C GLY A 383 14.99 -3.76 17.88
N ASP A 384 16.29 -3.48 17.78
CA ASP A 384 16.85 -2.22 18.26
C ASP A 384 16.36 -1.03 17.43
N ALA A 385 15.98 0.03 18.12
CA ALA A 385 15.58 1.29 17.49
C ALA A 385 15.91 2.46 18.43
N ASP A 386 16.73 3.39 17.97
CA ASP A 386 16.94 4.66 18.66
C ASP A 386 16.00 5.75 18.11
N THR A 387 15.68 5.69 16.82
CA THR A 387 14.81 6.66 16.14
C THR A 387 14.15 6.07 14.91
N LEU A 388 13.10 6.75 14.45
CA LEU A 388 12.48 6.52 13.14
C LEU A 388 12.94 7.60 12.14
N VAL A 389 13.20 7.20 10.91
CA VAL A 389 13.43 8.11 9.77
C VAL A 389 12.58 7.68 8.57
N ILE A 390 12.34 8.58 7.62
CA ILE A 390 11.67 8.22 6.36
C ILE A 390 12.62 7.29 5.59
N GLY A 391 12.18 6.07 5.32
CA GLY A 391 12.90 5.11 4.50
C GLY A 391 12.83 5.49 3.02
N GLN A 392 13.88 5.12 2.29
CA GLN A 392 13.90 5.16 0.83
C GLN A 392 13.81 3.72 0.28
N MET A 393 13.75 3.57 -1.04
CA MET A 393 13.80 2.27 -1.69
C MET A 393 15.07 1.51 -1.26
N SER A 394 14.90 0.38 -0.58
CA SER A 394 16.02 -0.41 -0.05
C SER A 394 16.56 -1.46 -1.03
N SER A 395 15.76 -1.80 -2.04
CA SER A 395 16.08 -2.77 -3.08
C SER A 395 15.12 -2.65 -4.26
N PHE A 396 15.57 -3.04 -5.44
CA PHE A 396 14.76 -3.18 -6.65
C PHE A 396 15.20 -4.43 -7.40
N MET A 397 14.27 -5.33 -7.72
CA MET A 397 14.57 -6.58 -8.39
C MET A 397 13.43 -7.05 -9.29
N SER A 398 13.77 -7.91 -10.26
CA SER A 398 12.77 -8.67 -11.02
C SER A 398 12.21 -9.82 -10.18
N TYR A 399 10.89 -9.96 -10.22
CA TYR A 399 10.22 -11.16 -9.74
C TYR A 399 10.14 -12.18 -10.89
N TYR A 400 10.95 -13.22 -10.79
CA TYR A 400 10.66 -14.46 -11.48
C TYR A 400 10.01 -15.38 -10.46
N GLY A 401 8.84 -15.94 -10.78
CA GLY A 401 8.14 -16.90 -9.92
C GLY A 401 8.94 -18.20 -9.72
N ASN A 402 8.28 -19.36 -9.72
CA ASN A 402 9.01 -20.64 -9.73
C ASN A 402 9.75 -20.82 -11.06
N SER A 403 10.95 -20.26 -11.16
CA SER A 403 11.83 -20.45 -12.29
C SER A 403 12.61 -21.75 -12.12
N THR A 404 12.92 -22.44 -13.22
CA THR A 404 13.70 -23.69 -13.19
C THR A 404 15.18 -23.46 -12.87
N TRP A 405 15.63 -22.21 -12.91
CA TRP A 405 17.04 -21.80 -12.81
C TRP A 405 17.40 -21.10 -11.49
N ILE A 406 16.40 -20.67 -10.70
CA ILE A 406 16.59 -20.16 -9.33
C ILE A 406 15.77 -21.03 -8.38
N PRO A 407 16.40 -22.00 -7.69
CA PRO A 407 15.67 -22.94 -6.84
C PRO A 407 15.08 -22.23 -5.62
N ASN A 408 13.76 -22.28 -5.49
CA ASN A 408 13.05 -21.73 -4.34
C ASN A 408 12.64 -22.84 -3.36
N LEU A 409 13.08 -22.74 -2.10
CA LEU A 409 12.74 -23.72 -1.06
C LEU A 409 11.25 -23.67 -0.68
N SER A 410 10.67 -22.48 -0.69
CA SER A 410 9.24 -22.26 -0.46
C SER A 410 8.81 -20.87 -0.94
N LYS A 411 7.55 -20.74 -1.36
CA LYS A 411 7.06 -19.50 -2.00
C LYS A 411 7.25 -18.28 -1.08
N GLU A 412 6.90 -18.41 0.19
CA GLU A 412 7.01 -17.35 1.19
C GLU A 412 8.45 -16.90 1.45
N LEU A 413 9.38 -17.86 1.54
CA LEU A 413 10.79 -17.55 1.75
C LEU A 413 11.37 -16.84 0.53
N GLY A 414 10.99 -17.29 -0.68
CA GLY A 414 11.38 -16.63 -1.92
C GLY A 414 10.89 -15.19 -2.00
N ILE A 415 9.60 -14.94 -1.72
CA ILE A 415 9.02 -13.59 -1.71
C ILE A 415 9.73 -12.71 -0.67
N TYR A 416 9.87 -13.20 0.57
CA TYR A 416 10.53 -12.45 1.64
C TYR A 416 11.98 -12.10 1.28
N ARG A 417 12.72 -13.02 0.66
CA ARG A 417 14.08 -12.76 0.15
C ARG A 417 14.08 -11.71 -0.95
N GLN A 418 13.11 -11.76 -1.86
CA GLN A 418 13.05 -10.81 -2.96
C GLN A 418 12.78 -9.38 -2.49
N MET A 419 11.92 -9.22 -1.49
CA MET A 419 11.68 -7.93 -0.83
C MET A 419 12.95 -7.35 -0.16
N LYS A 420 13.97 -8.18 0.08
CA LYS A 420 15.26 -7.81 0.68
C LYS A 420 16.37 -7.53 -0.34
N GLY A 421 16.09 -7.66 -1.63
CA GLY A 421 17.14 -7.58 -2.66
C GLY A 421 17.93 -8.89 -2.83
N LEU A 422 17.34 -10.05 -2.50
CA LEU A 422 17.96 -11.37 -2.67
C LEU A 422 17.12 -12.25 -3.59
N TRP A 423 17.78 -13.05 -4.43
CA TRP A 423 17.09 -14.07 -5.21
C TRP A 423 16.38 -15.09 -4.30
N ALA A 424 15.41 -15.81 -4.86
CA ALA A 424 14.58 -16.72 -4.09
C ALA A 424 15.38 -17.84 -3.38
N ASP A 425 16.53 -18.24 -3.95
CA ASP A 425 17.47 -19.20 -3.35
C ASP A 425 18.30 -18.61 -2.20
N GLY A 426 18.29 -17.28 -2.05
CA GLY A 426 19.02 -16.50 -1.04
C GLY A 426 20.32 -15.89 -1.55
N SER A 427 20.69 -16.14 -2.82
CA SER A 427 21.87 -15.52 -3.40
C SER A 427 21.69 -14.01 -3.58
N PRO A 428 22.76 -13.21 -3.43
CA PRO A 428 22.69 -11.78 -3.67
C PRO A 428 22.53 -11.48 -5.16
N LEU A 429 21.84 -10.39 -5.46
CA LEU A 429 21.81 -9.82 -6.80
C LEU A 429 23.20 -9.30 -7.19
N THR A 430 23.62 -9.50 -8.44
CA THR A 430 24.96 -9.16 -8.93
C THR A 430 24.94 -8.11 -10.02
N ILE A 431 26.05 -7.39 -10.22
CA ILE A 431 26.14 -6.38 -11.29
C ILE A 431 26.29 -7.05 -12.67
N GLY A 432 25.47 -6.62 -13.63
CA GLY A 432 25.52 -7.03 -15.04
C GLY A 432 24.64 -8.24 -15.40
N GLN A 433 24.50 -8.47 -16.71
CA GLN A 433 23.63 -9.51 -17.29
C GLN A 433 22.21 -9.48 -16.71
N ASN A 434 21.69 -10.62 -16.25
CA ASN A 434 20.39 -10.76 -15.61
C ASN A 434 20.44 -10.59 -14.07
N GLY A 435 21.58 -10.16 -13.53
CA GLY A 435 21.78 -9.98 -12.10
C GLY A 435 21.95 -11.27 -11.28
N TYR A 436 22.11 -12.44 -11.91
CA TYR A 436 22.29 -13.71 -11.23
C TYR A 436 23.64 -14.38 -11.59
N ASN A 437 24.64 -14.18 -10.73
CA ASN A 437 25.91 -14.88 -10.82
C ASN A 437 26.39 -15.33 -9.42
N PRO A 438 26.06 -16.56 -8.98
CA PRO A 438 26.45 -17.06 -7.65
C PRO A 438 27.96 -17.08 -7.37
N GLY A 439 28.80 -16.98 -8.40
CA GLY A 439 30.26 -16.88 -8.27
C GLY A 439 30.80 -15.46 -8.19
N SER A 440 29.96 -14.44 -8.36
CA SER A 440 30.38 -13.04 -8.28
C SER A 440 30.48 -12.58 -6.82
N VAL A 441 31.48 -11.73 -6.56
CA VAL A 441 31.59 -10.97 -5.31
C VAL A 441 31.08 -9.54 -5.46
N ASP A 442 30.74 -9.13 -6.68
CA ASP A 442 30.23 -7.80 -7.01
C ASP A 442 28.70 -7.81 -6.97
N THR A 443 28.16 -7.44 -5.81
CA THR A 443 26.74 -7.55 -5.46
C THR A 443 26.07 -6.20 -5.31
N THR A 444 24.80 -6.13 -5.66
CA THR A 444 23.94 -4.94 -5.53
C THR A 444 22.58 -5.37 -4.96
N LYS A 445 21.80 -4.42 -4.43
CA LYS A 445 20.37 -4.64 -4.08
C LYS A 445 19.42 -4.08 -5.14
N PHE A 446 19.98 -3.45 -6.16
CA PHE A 446 19.28 -2.69 -7.18
C PHE A 446 19.64 -3.29 -8.53
N LEU A 447 18.62 -3.78 -9.24
CA LEU A 447 18.77 -4.33 -10.57
C LEU A 447 19.07 -3.22 -11.56
N PHE A 448 20.13 -3.44 -12.34
CA PHE A 448 20.50 -2.62 -13.49
C PHE A 448 20.53 -3.54 -14.70
N LEU A 449 19.44 -3.57 -15.48
CA LEU A 449 19.45 -4.23 -16.79
C LEU A 449 20.12 -3.27 -17.78
N MET A 450 21.45 -3.29 -17.86
CA MET A 450 22.13 -2.74 -19.04
C MET A 450 23.30 -3.63 -19.43
N THR A 451 23.18 -4.24 -20.61
CA THR A 451 24.30 -4.45 -21.51
C THR A 451 24.43 -3.20 -22.37
N GLN A 452 25.54 -2.47 -22.20
CA GLN A 452 25.93 -1.22 -22.87
C GLN A 452 25.34 0.08 -22.32
N THR A 453 26.28 0.99 -22.07
CA THR A 453 26.13 2.38 -21.69
C THR A 453 25.26 3.11 -22.69
N ILE A 454 23.97 3.29 -22.40
CA ILE A 454 23.23 4.39 -23.01
C ILE A 454 23.69 5.65 -22.28
N GLN A 455 24.56 6.44 -22.93
CA GLN A 455 24.69 7.85 -22.60
C GLN A 455 23.31 8.48 -22.83
N MET A 456 22.54 8.65 -21.75
CA MET A 456 21.39 9.56 -21.77
C MET A 456 21.93 10.98 -21.85
N ASP A 457 22.36 11.38 -23.04
CA ASP A 457 22.69 12.77 -23.34
C ASP A 457 21.39 13.59 -23.28
N GLY A 458 21.14 14.23 -22.14
CA GLY A 458 20.46 15.52 -22.10
C GLY A 458 18.93 15.56 -22.05
N LEU A 459 18.20 14.47 -21.87
CA LEU A 459 16.74 14.50 -21.64
C LEU A 459 16.38 14.20 -20.18
N CYS A 460 16.50 15.25 -19.38
CA CYS A 460 15.66 15.61 -18.25
C CYS A 460 15.50 14.70 -17.02
N VAL A 461 16.61 14.43 -16.32
CA VAL A 461 16.57 14.13 -14.87
C VAL A 461 16.23 15.40 -14.05
N GLN A 462 16.43 16.61 -14.61
CA GLN A 462 16.18 17.88 -13.93
C GLN A 462 14.68 18.24 -13.76
N GLN A 463 13.78 17.85 -14.67
CA GLN A 463 12.34 18.10 -14.48
C GLN A 463 11.76 17.24 -13.34
N ILE A 464 12.20 15.98 -13.22
CA ILE A 464 11.77 15.09 -12.12
C ILE A 464 12.20 15.67 -10.76
N CYS A 465 13.40 16.25 -10.66
CA CYS A 465 13.88 16.88 -9.42
C CYS A 465 13.10 18.12 -8.97
N GLN A 466 12.54 18.92 -9.90
CA GLN A 466 11.68 20.05 -9.51
C GLN A 466 10.31 19.59 -9.01
N ILE A 467 9.80 18.47 -9.50
CA ILE A 467 8.48 17.92 -9.11
C ILE A 467 8.49 17.38 -7.67
N ILE A 468 9.59 16.76 -7.23
CA ILE A 468 9.73 16.24 -5.85
C ILE A 468 9.57 17.36 -4.80
N THR A 469 9.97 18.60 -5.12
CA THR A 469 9.86 19.75 -4.19
C THR A 469 8.42 20.31 -4.10
N ILE A 470 7.52 19.95 -5.01
CA ILE A 470 6.11 20.39 -5.00
C ILE A 470 5.25 19.43 -4.15
N VAL A 471 5.66 18.17 -4.02
CA VAL A 471 4.90 17.12 -3.34
C VAL A 471 5.44 16.79 -1.93
N SER A 472 6.70 17.13 -1.62
CA SER A 472 7.25 17.14 -0.25
C SER A 472 6.96 18.46 0.46
#